data_AF-A0A958SAM1-F1
#
_entry.id   AF-A0A958SAM1-F1
#
_cell.length_a   1.000
_cell.length_b   1.000
_cell.length_c   1.000
_cell.angle_alpha   90.00
_cell.angle_beta   90.00
_cell.angle_gamma   90.00
#
_symmetry.space_group_name_H-M   'P 1'
#
loop_
_entity.id
_entity.type
_entity.pdbx_description
1 polymer ?
#
loop_
_entity_poly.entity_id
_entity_poly.type
_entity_poly.pdbx_seq_one_letter_code
_entity_poly.pdbx_strand_id
1 'polypeptide(L)' 'MKKVLLVAAVAGLAMASCRKDRTCECKDTSDQPGFVSSTTVYTAKKMKKKDAVKMCQSYTSKVTGPVAAQYYYGEDCELK' A
#
# COMPACT_ATOMS: atom_id res chain seq x y z
N MET A 1 30.33 14.31 -33.18
CA MET A 1 29.83 13.17 -32.36
C MET A 1 28.90 13.68 -31.25
N LYS A 2 27.66 14.09 -31.56
CA LYS A 2 26.72 14.70 -30.59
C LYS A 2 25.28 14.16 -30.66
N LYS A 3 25.01 13.11 -31.46
CA LYS A 3 23.64 12.70 -31.82
C LYS A 3 23.05 11.54 -31.00
N VAL A 4 23.82 10.93 -30.09
CA VAL A 4 23.42 9.68 -29.41
C VAL A 4 22.67 9.91 -28.08
N LEU A 5 22.67 11.12 -27.54
CA LEU A 5 22.09 11.40 -26.22
C LEU A 5 20.55 11.50 -26.21
N LEU A 6 19.89 11.65 -27.36
CA LEU A 6 18.43 11.87 -27.41
C LEU A 6 17.60 10.58 -27.36
N VAL A 7 18.17 9.43 -27.69
CA VAL A 7 17.41 8.16 -27.79
C VAL A 7 17.18 7.52 -26.41
N ALA A 8 18.07 7.75 -25.44
CA ALA A 8 17.94 7.20 -24.09
C ALA A 8 16.80 7.85 -23.27
N ALA A 9 16.45 9.10 -23.58
CA ALA A 9 15.39 9.82 -22.86
C ALA A 9 13.99 9.26 -23.13
N VAL A 10 13.74 8.70 -24.32
CA VAL A 10 12.40 8.22 -24.73
C VAL A 10 12.07 6.86 -24.11
N ALA A 11 13.07 6.01 -23.84
CA ALA A 11 12.87 4.72 -23.19
C ALA A 11 12.50 4.84 -21.70
N GLY A 12 12.96 5.89 -21.00
CA GLY A 12 12.63 6.13 -19.60
C GLY A 12 11.17 6.56 -19.36
N LEU A 13 10.54 7.19 -20.36
CA LEU A 13 9.16 7.67 -20.27
C LEU A 13 8.11 6.57 -20.47
N ALA A 14 8.46 5.47 -21.15
CA ALA A 14 7.56 4.33 -21.34
C ALA A 14 7.24 3.60 -20.03
N MET A 15 8.17 3.58 -19.06
CA MET A 15 7.97 2.90 -17.78
C MET A 15 7.09 3.69 -16.79
N ALA A 16 6.91 5.00 -17.00
CA ALA A 16 6.05 5.82 -16.15
C ALA A 16 4.55 5.50 -16.31
N SER A 17 4.17 4.75 -17.34
CA SER A 17 2.77 4.37 -17.62
C SER A 17 2.51 2.86 -17.64
N CYS A 18 3.44 2.03 -17.12
CA CYS A 18 3.18 0.60 -16.93
C CYS A 18 2.09 0.40 -15.86
N ARG A 19 0.84 0.40 -16.31
CA ARG A 19 -0.34 -0.05 -15.57
C ARG A 19 -0.28 -1.57 -15.54
N LYS A 20 -0.24 -2.13 -14.34
CA LYS A 20 -0.38 -3.58 -14.14
C LYS A 20 -1.29 -3.84 -12.96
N ASP A 21 -1.74 -5.08 -12.84
CA ASP A 21 -2.50 -5.51 -11.69
C ASP A 21 -1.58 -5.49 -10.48
N ARG A 22 -2.06 -4.90 -9.40
CA ARG A 22 -1.35 -4.71 -8.14
C ARG A 22 -2.23 -5.18 -7.02
N THR A 23 -1.64 -5.86 -6.05
CA THR A 23 -2.38 -6.41 -4.93
C THR A 23 -1.94 -5.70 -3.66
N CYS A 24 -2.89 -5.22 -2.88
CA CYS A 24 -2.64 -4.69 -1.55
C CYS A 24 -3.10 -5.73 -0.53
N GLU A 25 -2.21 -6.13 0.36
CA GLU A 25 -2.51 -7.03 1.46
C GLU A 25 -2.48 -6.22 2.75
N CYS A 26 -3.62 -6.12 3.43
CA CYS A 26 -3.80 -5.37 4.66
C CYS A 26 -4.03 -6.34 5.81
N LYS A 27 -3.30 -6.17 6.90
CA LYS A 27 -3.41 -7.00 8.08
C LYS A 27 -3.82 -6.15 9.27
N ASP A 28 -4.91 -6.52 9.91
CA ASP A 28 -5.34 -5.84 11.12
C ASP A 28 -4.38 -6.14 12.28
N THR A 29 -4.00 -5.11 13.01
CA THR A 29 -3.11 -5.19 14.18
C THR A 29 -3.76 -4.55 15.39
N SER A 30 -3.63 -5.19 16.56
CA SER A 30 -4.05 -4.60 17.82
C SER A 30 -3.30 -5.24 18.99
N ASP A 31 -3.09 -4.46 20.04
CA ASP A 31 -2.60 -4.94 21.33
C ASP A 31 -3.74 -5.29 22.31
N GLN A 32 -5.00 -5.24 21.85
CA GLN A 32 -6.14 -5.63 22.67
C GLN A 32 -6.06 -7.13 23.04
N PRO A 33 -6.27 -7.50 24.31
CA PRO A 33 -6.30 -8.90 24.71
C PRO A 33 -7.43 -9.65 23.99
N GLY A 34 -7.09 -10.82 23.43
CA GLY A 34 -8.02 -11.64 22.65
C GLY A 34 -8.24 -11.18 21.22
N PHE A 35 -7.50 -10.18 20.74
CA PHE A 35 -7.55 -9.77 19.34
C PHE A 35 -7.03 -10.88 18.41
N VAL A 36 -7.76 -11.11 17.32
CA VAL A 36 -7.38 -12.03 16.26
C VAL A 36 -7.14 -11.19 15.01
N SER A 37 -5.90 -11.19 14.51
CA SER A 37 -5.56 -10.47 13.27
C SER A 37 -6.26 -11.12 12.08
N SER A 38 -6.88 -10.30 11.23
CA SER A 38 -7.37 -10.70 9.92
C SER A 38 -6.47 -10.14 8.83
N THR A 39 -6.41 -10.83 7.68
CA THR A 39 -5.73 -10.33 6.48
C THR A 39 -6.77 -10.15 5.38
N THR A 40 -6.84 -8.95 4.82
CA THR A 40 -7.69 -8.60 3.69
C THR A 40 -6.83 -8.29 2.47
N VAL A 41 -7.23 -8.83 1.31
CA VAL A 41 -6.48 -8.66 0.06
C VAL A 41 -7.35 -7.92 -0.95
N TYR A 42 -6.82 -6.81 -1.48
CA TYR A 42 -7.48 -5.99 -2.49
C TYR A 42 -6.66 -5.96 -3.78
N THR A 43 -7.27 -6.35 -4.90
CA THR A 43 -6.61 -6.32 -6.20
C THR A 43 -7.04 -5.11 -7.02
N ALA A 44 -6.11 -4.17 -7.23
CA ALA A 44 -6.28 -3.03 -8.10
C ALA A 44 -5.81 -3.36 -9.52
N LYS A 45 -6.78 -3.51 -10.45
CA LYS A 45 -6.49 -3.84 -11.85
C LYS A 45 -5.93 -2.64 -12.61
N LYS A 46 -4.94 -2.89 -13.48
CA LYS A 46 -4.34 -1.90 -14.41
C LYS A 46 -4.04 -0.54 -13.74
N MET A 47 -3.42 -0.58 -12.56
CA MET A 47 -3.11 0.61 -11.78
C MET A 47 -1.63 0.99 -11.91
N LYS A 48 -1.33 2.29 -11.86
CA LYS A 48 0.05 2.75 -11.73
C LYS A 48 0.51 2.47 -10.31
N LYS A 49 1.79 2.09 -10.12
CA LYS A 49 2.34 1.80 -8.78
C LYS A 49 2.07 2.94 -7.79
N LYS A 50 2.29 4.19 -8.19
CA LYS A 50 2.07 5.36 -7.33
C LYS A 50 0.63 5.52 -6.85
N ASP A 51 -0.34 5.15 -7.68
CA ASP A 51 -1.76 5.28 -7.34
C ASP A 51 -2.18 4.10 -6.45
N ALA A 52 -1.61 2.91 -6.71
CA ALA A 52 -1.82 1.74 -5.86
C ALA A 52 -1.22 1.92 -4.46
N VAL A 53 -0.05 2.56 -4.32
CA VAL A 53 0.52 2.94 -3.02
C VAL A 53 -0.39 3.92 -2.27
N LYS A 54 -1.02 4.87 -2.96
CA LYS A 54 -1.98 5.80 -2.33
C LYS A 54 -3.25 5.10 -1.87
N MET A 55 -3.65 3.99 -2.50
CA MET A 55 -4.78 3.20 -2.04
C MET A 55 -4.40 2.22 -0.92
N CYS A 56 -3.16 1.73 -0.92
CA CYS A 56 -2.65 0.76 0.03
C CYS A 56 -1.99 1.47 1.22
N GLN A 57 -2.78 2.21 2.01
CA GLN A 57 -2.27 2.98 3.15
C GLN A 57 -2.49 2.22 4.45
N SER A 58 -1.44 2.13 5.25
CA SER A 58 -1.52 1.63 6.62
C SER A 58 -2.00 2.74 7.54
N TYR A 59 -2.69 2.38 8.61
CA TYR A 59 -3.06 3.33 9.67
C TYR A 59 -2.91 2.72 11.04
N THR A 60 -2.78 3.58 12.05
CA THR A 60 -2.77 3.18 13.45
C THR A 60 -3.49 4.26 14.25
N SER A 61 -4.41 3.81 15.09
CA SER A 61 -5.29 4.64 15.90
C SER A 61 -5.29 4.13 17.34
N LYS A 62 -5.47 5.06 18.29
CA LYS A 62 -5.75 4.70 19.67
C LYS A 62 -7.26 4.64 19.87
N VAL A 63 -7.74 3.52 20.38
CA VAL A 63 -9.15 3.30 20.70
C VAL A 63 -9.29 3.01 22.18
N THR A 64 -10.31 3.63 22.79
CA THR A 64 -10.63 3.40 24.20
C THR A 64 -11.61 2.23 24.28
N GLY A 65 -11.19 1.13 24.88
CA GLY A 65 -12.05 -0.02 25.11
C GLY A 65 -13.08 0.24 26.23
N PRO A 66 -14.10 -0.62 26.36
CA PRO A 66 -15.19 -0.47 27.35
C PRO A 66 -14.73 -0.47 28.81
N VAL A 67 -13.49 -0.90 29.11
CA VAL A 67 -12.89 -0.93 30.45
C VAL A 67 -11.82 0.16 30.69
N ALA A 68 -11.89 1.29 29.98
CA ALA A 68 -10.98 2.45 30.12
C ALA A 68 -9.49 2.18 29.83
N ALA A 69 -9.15 0.98 29.35
CA ALA A 69 -7.83 0.70 28.79
C ALA A 69 -7.76 1.25 27.35
N GLN A 70 -6.68 1.98 27.05
CA GLN A 70 -6.38 2.40 25.69
C GLN A 70 -5.64 1.28 24.98
N TYR A 71 -6.11 0.93 23.78
CA TYR A 71 -5.47 -0.04 22.90
C TYR A 71 -5.07 0.64 21.60
N TYR A 72 -4.00 0.16 21.00
CA TYR A 72 -3.68 0.44 19.62
C TYR A 72 -4.49 -0.50 18.74
N TYR A 73 -5.11 0.07 17.72
CA TYR A 73 -5.71 -0.65 16.61
C TYR A 73 -5.18 -0.05 15.33
N GLY A 74 -4.71 -0.89 14.42
CA GLY A 74 -4.17 -0.48 13.16
C GLY A 74 -4.45 -1.48 12.07
N GLU A 75 -4.06 -1.10 10.88
CA GLU A 75 -4.06 -1.93 9.70
C GLU A 75 -2.72 -1.69 8.99
N ASP A 76 -1.93 -2.75 8.86
CA ASP A 76 -0.66 -2.73 8.15
C ASP A 76 -0.89 -3.23 6.72
N CYS A 77 -0.71 -2.35 5.74
CA CYS A 77 -0.97 -2.62 4.33
C CYS A 77 0.33 -2.66 3.51
N GLU A 78 0.57 -3.76 2.80
CA GLU A 78 1.69 -3.94 1.90
C GLU A 78 1.24 -4.12 0.45
N LEU A 79 1.86 -3.35 -0.46
CA LEU A 79 1.67 -3.51 -1.89
C LEU A 79 2.57 -4.65 -2.43
N LYS A 80 1.96 -5.72 -2.93
CA LYS A 80 2.61 -6.82 -3.64
C LYS A 80 2.70 -6.55 -5.16
#